data_AF-C9SNU6-F1
#
_entry.id   AF-C9SNU6-F1
#
_cell.length_a   1.000
_cell.length_b   1.000
_cell.length_c   1.000
_cell.angle_alpha   90.00
_cell.angle_beta   90.00
_cell.angle_gamma   90.00
#
_symmetry.space_group_name_H-M   'P 1'
#
loop_
_entity.id
_entity.type
_entity.pdbx_description
1 polymer ?
#
loop_
_entity_poly.entity_id
_entity_poly.type
_entity_poly.pdbx_seq_one_letter_code
_entity_poly.pdbx_strand_id
1 'polypeptide(L)'
;MEDDFILVPRPGDPEYAPTTTQEVDYLDDVDEFIRALEPLLWPLNTFIHENPELAYNEYKAHDALTNFMRARKGWKVTPSAYGMETAWTAEYDTGRPGPVIAFNAEMDALPSLGHACGHNLIAMVSLAAGLATAQTLHRHNLAGKVLLIGTPAEEGGAGGKIRCLRAGAYKHVDAALISHPGILNTAPSAMRVARAMAGTAVDVFATPGLVREVREQWRRDMREAAAADLV
;
A
#
# COMPACT_ATOMS: atom_id res chain seq x y z
N MET A 1 3.43 -35.55 -13.68
CA MET A 1 3.40 -34.59 -12.56
C MET A 1 4.85 -34.19 -12.36
N GLU A 2 5.31 -33.27 -13.20
CA GLU A 2 6.60 -32.61 -12.97
C GLU A 2 6.29 -31.45 -12.03
N ASP A 3 6.89 -31.47 -10.85
CA ASP A 3 6.71 -30.41 -9.89
C ASP A 3 7.40 -29.15 -10.41
N ASP A 4 6.63 -28.09 -10.64
CA ASP A 4 7.08 -26.75 -11.07
C ASP A 4 7.89 -26.06 -9.95
N PHE A 5 9.12 -26.52 -9.72
CA PHE A 5 10.08 -25.80 -8.90
C PHE A 5 11.05 -25.03 -9.80
N ILE A 6 11.12 -23.70 -9.60
CA ILE A 6 12.18 -22.88 -10.17
C ILE A 6 13.43 -23.08 -9.30
N LEU A 7 14.48 -23.68 -9.87
CA LEU A 7 15.80 -23.75 -9.23
C LEU A 7 16.45 -22.37 -9.35
N VAL A 8 16.72 -21.73 -8.22
CA VAL A 8 17.50 -20.48 -8.16
C VAL A 8 18.97 -20.85 -7.93
N PRO A 9 19.85 -20.72 -8.95
CA PRO A 9 21.26 -21.09 -8.82
C PRO A 9 21.99 -20.16 -7.85
N ARG A 10 22.92 -20.71 -7.06
CA ARG A 10 23.76 -19.95 -6.13
C ARG A 10 25.06 -19.50 -6.82
N PRO A 11 25.73 -18.47 -6.29
CA PRO A 11 27.07 -18.10 -6.76
C PRO A 11 28.03 -19.30 -6.71
N GLY A 12 28.49 -19.74 -7.88
CA GLY A 12 29.36 -20.92 -8.03
C GLY A 12 28.74 -22.11 -8.75
N ASP A 13 27.42 -22.11 -8.99
CA ASP A 13 26.75 -23.16 -9.77
C ASP A 13 27.06 -23.02 -11.27
N PRO A 14 27.14 -24.12 -12.05
CA PRO A 14 27.45 -24.06 -13.49
C PRO A 14 26.41 -23.28 -14.31
N GLU A 15 25.17 -23.20 -13.81
CA GLU A 15 24.03 -22.49 -14.40
C GLU A 15 23.92 -21.04 -13.91
N TYR A 16 24.80 -20.61 -12.99
CA TYR A 16 24.88 -19.23 -12.52
C TYR A 16 25.48 -18.34 -13.61
N ALA A 17 24.63 -17.76 -14.44
CA ALA A 17 25.00 -16.65 -15.30
C ALA A 17 24.86 -15.34 -14.48
N PRO A 18 25.95 -14.62 -14.16
CA PRO A 18 25.81 -13.31 -13.54
C PRO A 18 25.07 -12.39 -14.53
N THR A 19 23.85 -11.99 -14.17
CA THR A 19 23.11 -10.96 -14.88
C THR A 19 23.91 -9.67 -14.77
N THR A 20 24.52 -9.22 -15.87
CA THR A 20 25.32 -7.99 -15.97
C THR A 20 24.45 -6.74 -16.14
N THR A 21 23.23 -6.74 -15.61
CA THR A 21 22.52 -5.52 -15.27
C THR A 21 22.93 -5.17 -13.85
N GLN A 22 23.47 -3.98 -13.62
CA GLN A 22 23.43 -3.40 -12.27
C GLN A 22 21.96 -3.31 -11.89
N GLU A 23 21.42 -4.35 -11.24
CA GLU A 23 20.13 -4.28 -10.61
C GLU A 23 20.25 -3.19 -9.55
N VAL A 24 19.53 -2.10 -9.75
CA VAL A 24 19.41 -1.07 -8.73
C VAL A 24 18.67 -1.73 -7.58
N ASP A 25 19.37 -1.96 -6.48
CA ASP A 25 18.74 -2.50 -5.27
C ASP A 25 17.92 -1.39 -4.61
N TYR A 26 16.64 -1.33 -4.97
CA TYR A 26 15.70 -0.41 -4.36
C TYR A 26 15.35 -0.81 -2.92
N LEU A 27 15.57 -2.06 -2.52
CA LEU A 27 15.11 -2.58 -1.23
C LEU A 27 15.95 -2.07 -0.06
N ASP A 28 17.21 -1.73 -0.30
CA ASP A 28 18.08 -1.08 0.70
C ASP A 28 17.63 0.36 0.96
N ASP A 29 17.37 1.13 -0.10
CA ASP A 29 16.83 2.48 0.02
C ASP A 29 15.46 2.48 0.72
N VAL A 30 14.58 1.55 0.34
CA VAL A 30 13.27 1.38 1.02
C VAL A 30 13.44 1.04 2.50
N ASP A 31 14.37 0.15 2.86
CA ASP A 31 14.64 -0.20 4.26
C ASP A 31 15.14 1.01 5.06
N GLU A 32 16.09 1.77 4.49
CA GLU A 32 16.63 3.00 5.09
C GLU A 32 15.50 4.01 5.36
N PHE A 33 14.64 4.26 4.36
CA PHE A 33 13.54 5.23 4.51
C PHE A 33 12.52 4.78 5.55
N ILE A 34 12.14 3.50 5.58
CA ILE A 34 11.17 3.01 6.55
C ILE A 34 11.72 3.10 7.98
N ARG A 35 13.00 2.76 8.20
CA ARG A 35 13.66 2.95 9.52
C ARG A 35 13.64 4.40 9.97
N ALA A 36 13.86 5.34 9.05
CA ALA A 36 13.81 6.77 9.36
C ALA A 36 12.38 7.27 9.69
N LEU A 37 11.35 6.60 9.19
CA LEU A 37 9.94 6.94 9.48
C LEU A 37 9.46 6.40 10.83
N GLU A 38 10.02 5.30 11.32
CA GLU A 38 9.56 4.62 12.53
C GLU A 38 9.39 5.55 13.75
N PRO A 39 10.35 6.44 14.10
CA PRO A 39 10.19 7.36 15.23
C PRO A 39 9.07 8.38 15.06
N LEU A 40 8.66 8.66 13.81
CA LEU A 40 7.57 9.58 13.49
C LEU A 40 6.22 8.88 13.46
N LEU A 41 6.19 7.62 13.02
CA LEU A 41 4.98 6.82 12.93
C LEU A 41 4.56 6.24 14.28
N TRP A 42 5.51 5.95 15.18
CA TRP A 42 5.16 5.38 16.49
C TRP A 42 4.25 6.30 17.33
N PRO A 43 4.54 7.61 17.51
CA PRO A 43 3.63 8.50 18.24
C PRO A 43 2.27 8.64 17.57
N LEU A 44 2.23 8.67 16.22
CA LEU A 44 1.00 8.74 15.45
C LEU A 44 0.15 7.48 15.65
N ASN A 45 0.76 6.31 15.58
CA ASN A 45 0.14 5.02 15.85
C ASN A 45 -0.47 4.97 17.26
N THR A 46 0.33 5.34 18.26
CA THR A 46 -0.09 5.35 19.67
C THR A 46 -1.27 6.28 19.88
N PHE A 47 -1.22 7.49 19.31
CA PHE A 47 -2.32 8.44 19.38
C PHE A 47 -3.63 7.87 18.81
N ILE A 48 -3.59 7.25 17.62
CA ILE A 48 -4.76 6.64 16.99
C ILE A 48 -5.25 5.47 17.85
N HIS A 49 -4.36 4.59 18.29
CA HIS A 49 -4.70 3.43 19.12
C HIS A 49 -5.36 3.82 20.45
N GLU A 50 -4.88 4.88 21.10
CA GLU A 50 -5.41 5.40 22.37
C GLU A 50 -6.71 6.21 22.21
N ASN A 51 -7.08 6.58 20.98
CA ASN A 51 -8.28 7.37 20.69
C ASN A 51 -9.18 6.64 19.69
N PRO A 52 -9.73 5.46 20.05
CA PRO A 52 -10.56 4.69 19.14
C PRO A 52 -11.85 5.43 18.80
N GLU A 53 -12.16 5.49 17.50
CA GLU A 53 -13.35 6.13 16.96
C GLU A 53 -14.10 5.16 16.04
N LEU A 54 -15.42 5.16 16.12
CA LEU A 54 -16.25 4.20 15.38
C LEU A 54 -16.42 4.61 13.91
N ALA A 55 -16.91 3.66 13.11
CA ALA A 55 -17.29 3.86 11.72
C ALA A 55 -17.97 5.22 11.46
N TYR A 56 -17.41 5.99 10.51
CA TYR A 56 -17.80 7.35 10.09
C TYR A 56 -17.62 8.47 11.13
N ASN A 57 -16.99 8.17 12.26
CA ASN A 57 -16.73 9.14 13.34
C ASN A 57 -15.22 9.26 13.65
N GLU A 58 -14.36 8.81 12.75
CA GLU A 58 -12.90 8.75 12.86
C GLU A 58 -12.21 10.12 12.72
N TYR A 59 -12.75 11.16 13.36
CA TYR A 59 -12.29 12.54 13.20
C TYR A 59 -10.88 12.79 13.74
N LYS A 60 -10.54 12.28 14.93
CA LYS A 60 -9.18 12.39 15.49
C LYS A 60 -8.18 11.62 14.63
N ALA A 61 -8.51 10.41 14.21
CA ALA A 61 -7.63 9.63 13.36
C ALA A 61 -7.44 10.31 11.98
N HIS A 62 -8.53 10.79 11.37
CA HIS A 62 -8.51 11.59 10.14
C HIS A 62 -7.61 12.82 10.27
N ASP A 63 -7.80 13.62 11.32
CA ASP A 63 -7.03 14.86 11.51
C ASP A 63 -5.56 14.57 11.77
N ALA A 64 -5.25 13.56 12.58
CA ALA A 64 -3.87 13.15 12.84
C ALA A 64 -3.16 12.69 11.55
N LEU A 65 -3.79 11.84 10.76
CA LEU A 65 -3.23 11.31 9.50
C LEU A 65 -3.08 12.42 8.44
N THR A 66 -4.11 13.25 8.24
CA THR A 66 -4.07 14.32 7.23
C THR A 66 -3.07 15.41 7.62
N ASN A 67 -2.97 15.79 8.90
CA ASN A 67 -1.98 16.76 9.36
C ASN A 67 -0.55 16.22 9.24
N PHE A 68 -0.34 14.95 9.57
CA PHE A 68 0.94 14.28 9.36
C PHE A 68 1.37 14.34 7.88
N MET A 69 0.46 14.00 6.96
CA MET A 69 0.73 14.01 5.52
C MET A 69 0.91 15.43 4.96
N ARG A 70 0.16 16.43 5.42
CA ARG A 70 0.32 17.84 5.01
C ARG A 70 1.71 18.38 5.32
N ALA A 71 2.34 17.89 6.39
CA ALA A 71 3.70 18.28 6.74
C ALA A 71 4.77 17.66 5.83
N ARG A 72 4.40 16.75 4.91
CA ARG A 72 5.34 16.08 3.99
C ARG A 72 5.41 16.86 2.67
N LYS A 73 6.63 17.20 2.24
CA LYS A 73 6.86 17.91 0.97
C LYS A 73 6.45 17.04 -0.23
N GLY A 74 5.88 17.66 -1.26
CA GLY A 74 5.50 16.98 -2.50
C GLY A 74 4.16 16.22 -2.47
N TRP A 75 3.46 16.23 -1.33
CA TRP A 75 2.16 15.57 -1.19
C TRP A 75 1.01 16.58 -1.27
N LYS A 76 0.02 16.29 -2.12
CA LYS A 76 -1.25 17.00 -2.18
C LYS A 76 -2.29 16.25 -1.35
N VAL A 77 -2.65 16.80 -0.19
CA VAL A 77 -3.62 16.20 0.74
C VAL A 77 -5.01 16.78 0.51
N THR A 78 -6.01 15.91 0.34
CA THR A 78 -7.43 16.26 0.27
C THR A 78 -8.15 15.65 1.49
N PRO A 79 -8.44 16.43 2.54
CA PRO A 79 -9.27 15.96 3.65
C PRO A 79 -10.72 15.79 3.18
N SER A 80 -11.52 15.05 3.96
CA SER A 80 -12.96 14.89 3.74
C SER A 80 -13.32 14.59 2.27
N ALA A 81 -12.57 13.65 1.70
CA ALA A 81 -12.63 13.29 0.30
C ALA A 81 -13.91 12.49 -0.02
N TYR A 82 -14.28 12.46 -1.30
CA TYR A 82 -15.33 11.58 -1.81
C TYR A 82 -16.71 11.73 -1.13
N GLY A 83 -16.99 12.92 -0.57
CA GLY A 83 -18.24 13.23 0.12
C GLY A 83 -18.39 12.55 1.48
N MET A 84 -17.29 12.12 2.10
CA MET A 84 -17.26 11.56 3.45
C MET A 84 -16.34 12.40 4.33
N GLU A 85 -16.80 12.74 5.53
CA GLU A 85 -16.09 13.68 6.41
C GLU A 85 -14.73 13.15 6.86
N THR A 86 -14.63 11.84 7.08
CA THR A 86 -13.43 11.17 7.62
C THR A 86 -12.61 10.40 6.58
N ALA A 87 -13.07 10.35 5.32
CA ALA A 87 -12.25 9.85 4.21
C ALA A 87 -11.24 10.92 3.78
N TRP A 88 -10.07 10.52 3.31
CA TRP A 88 -9.05 11.46 2.86
C TRP A 88 -8.17 10.86 1.77
N THR A 89 -7.44 11.72 1.05
CA THR A 89 -6.38 11.28 0.14
C THR A 89 -5.11 12.08 0.32
N ALA A 90 -3.97 11.47 0.02
CA ALA A 90 -2.73 12.19 -0.23
C ALA A 90 -2.09 11.66 -1.50
N GLU A 91 -1.78 12.55 -2.43
CA GLU A 91 -1.22 12.23 -3.74
C GLU A 91 0.22 12.74 -3.85
N TYR A 92 1.13 11.87 -4.28
CA TYR A 92 2.46 12.24 -4.73
C TYR A 92 2.56 11.96 -6.24
N ASP A 93 2.69 13.01 -7.03
CA ASP A 93 2.78 12.94 -8.49
C ASP A 93 4.18 13.36 -8.94
N THR A 94 4.87 12.47 -9.67
CA THR A 94 6.20 12.78 -10.23
C THR A 94 6.14 13.76 -11.40
N GLY A 95 4.92 14.08 -11.89
CA GLY A 95 4.66 14.92 -13.05
C GLY A 95 4.96 14.23 -14.39
N ARG A 96 5.29 12.94 -14.37
CA ARG A 96 5.64 12.15 -15.56
C ARG A 96 4.68 10.98 -15.72
N PRO A 97 4.27 10.66 -16.97
CA PRO A 97 3.39 9.53 -17.23
C PRO A 97 3.97 8.21 -16.68
N GLY A 98 3.14 7.46 -15.96
CA GLY A 98 3.52 6.18 -15.37
C GLY A 98 2.34 5.56 -14.62
N PRO A 99 2.57 4.40 -13.97
CA PRO A 99 1.56 3.72 -13.18
C PRO A 99 1.00 4.59 -12.04
N VAL A 100 -0.18 4.24 -11.54
CA VAL A 100 -0.74 4.82 -10.32
C VAL A 100 -0.95 3.74 -9.28
N ILE A 101 -0.21 3.77 -8.17
CA ILE A 101 -0.32 2.76 -7.11
C ILE A 101 -0.96 3.37 -5.88
N ALA A 102 -2.05 2.76 -5.42
CA ALA A 102 -2.77 3.20 -4.24
C ALA A 102 -2.42 2.36 -3.00
N PHE A 103 -2.38 3.00 -1.84
CA PHE A 103 -2.23 2.37 -0.53
C PHE A 103 -3.42 2.74 0.34
N ASN A 104 -4.18 1.74 0.80
CA ASN A 104 -5.38 1.98 1.60
C ASN A 104 -5.03 2.01 3.09
N ALA A 105 -5.44 3.06 3.78
CA ALA A 105 -5.28 3.23 5.22
C ALA A 105 -6.66 3.20 5.88
N GLU A 106 -6.93 2.17 6.67
CA GLU A 106 -8.15 2.08 7.51
C GLU A 106 -7.90 2.73 8.86
N MET A 107 -8.95 3.24 9.51
CA MET A 107 -8.81 3.97 10.78
C MET A 107 -9.98 3.85 11.75
N ASP A 108 -11.00 3.06 11.45
CA ASP A 108 -12.10 2.83 12.39
C ASP A 108 -11.74 1.82 13.46
N ALA A 109 -12.45 1.93 14.59
CA ALA A 109 -12.33 1.05 15.74
C ALA A 109 -13.65 0.32 16.00
N LEU A 110 -13.57 -0.72 16.83
CA LEU A 110 -14.71 -1.54 17.23
C LEU A 110 -15.37 -1.01 18.52
N PRO A 111 -16.71 -1.11 18.65
CA PRO A 111 -17.42 -0.79 19.88
C PRO A 111 -16.86 -1.56 21.07
N SER A 112 -16.51 -0.85 22.14
CA SER A 112 -15.98 -1.41 23.41
C SER A 112 -14.67 -2.20 23.33
N LEU A 113 -14.10 -2.41 22.14
CA LEU A 113 -12.87 -3.16 21.92
C LEU A 113 -11.72 -2.29 21.42
N GLY A 114 -12.01 -1.06 20.97
CA GLY A 114 -11.00 -0.18 20.39
C GLY A 114 -10.45 -0.75 19.09
N HIS A 115 -9.17 -0.53 18.81
CA HIS A 115 -8.51 -1.05 17.61
C HIS A 115 -8.12 -2.53 17.73
N ALA A 116 -9.04 -3.39 18.19
CA ALA A 116 -8.79 -4.84 18.31
C ALA A 116 -8.53 -5.53 16.96
N CYS A 117 -9.04 -4.98 15.86
CA CYS A 117 -8.73 -5.45 14.49
C CYS A 117 -7.41 -4.85 13.94
N GLY A 118 -6.81 -3.89 14.66
CA GLY A 118 -5.50 -3.33 14.35
C GLY A 118 -5.49 -2.32 13.20
N HIS A 119 -6.59 -1.60 12.95
CA HIS A 119 -6.68 -0.61 11.86
C HIS A 119 -5.66 0.53 12.02
N ASN A 120 -5.25 0.87 13.24
CA ASN A 120 -4.12 1.76 13.49
C ASN A 120 -2.83 1.25 12.81
N LEU A 121 -2.57 -0.07 12.84
CA LEU A 121 -1.41 -0.68 12.17
C LEU A 121 -1.58 -0.70 10.65
N ILE A 122 -2.79 -0.95 10.14
CA ILE A 122 -3.11 -0.86 8.70
C ILE A 122 -2.76 0.53 8.18
N ALA A 123 -3.20 1.58 8.88
CA ALA A 123 -2.85 2.96 8.54
C ALA A 123 -1.32 3.16 8.53
N MET A 124 -0.60 2.72 9.57
CA MET A 124 0.85 2.91 9.65
C MET A 124 1.62 2.19 8.55
N VAL A 125 1.25 0.95 8.24
CA VAL A 125 1.87 0.18 7.16
C VAL A 125 1.68 0.87 5.83
N SER A 126 0.45 1.31 5.53
CA SER A 126 0.15 1.99 4.28
C SER A 126 0.84 3.35 4.17
N LEU A 127 0.89 4.14 5.25
CA LEU A 127 1.65 5.40 5.28
C LEU A 127 3.15 5.16 5.06
N ALA A 128 3.74 4.22 5.79
CA ALA A 128 5.16 3.87 5.66
C ALA A 128 5.49 3.44 4.23
N ALA A 129 4.68 2.54 3.67
CA ALA A 129 4.90 2.01 2.33
C ALA A 129 4.75 3.12 1.27
N GLY A 130 3.66 3.91 1.32
CA GLY A 130 3.44 5.00 0.37
C GLY A 130 4.51 6.09 0.43
N LEU A 131 4.97 6.46 1.63
CA LEU A 131 6.06 7.43 1.80
C LEU A 131 7.40 6.89 1.27
N ALA A 132 7.75 5.65 1.60
CA ALA A 132 8.97 5.02 1.11
C ALA A 132 8.95 4.91 -0.42
N THR A 133 7.84 4.45 -1.01
CA THR A 133 7.67 4.38 -2.46
C THR A 133 7.83 5.74 -3.12
N ALA A 134 7.15 6.78 -2.64
CA ALA A 134 7.28 8.14 -3.20
C ALA A 134 8.72 8.67 -3.13
N GLN A 135 9.40 8.40 -2.02
CA GLN A 135 10.79 8.79 -1.83
C GLN A 135 11.74 8.03 -2.77
N THR A 136 11.51 6.73 -2.99
CA THR A 136 12.27 5.93 -3.97
C THR A 136 12.02 6.44 -5.39
N LEU A 137 10.77 6.77 -5.75
CA LEU A 137 10.44 7.38 -7.04
C LEU A 137 11.20 8.67 -7.27
N HIS A 138 11.26 9.53 -6.26
CA HIS A 138 12.02 10.77 -6.30
C HIS A 138 13.53 10.53 -6.50
N ARG A 139 14.12 9.67 -5.65
CA ARG A 139 15.56 9.40 -5.61
C ARG A 139 16.08 8.78 -6.90
N HIS A 140 15.30 7.87 -7.49
CA HIS A 140 15.67 7.13 -8.70
C HIS A 140 15.07 7.70 -9.97
N ASN A 141 14.41 8.86 -9.88
CA ASN A 141 13.77 9.50 -11.01
C ASN A 141 12.84 8.54 -11.78
N LEU A 142 12.04 7.74 -11.06
CA LEU A 142 10.99 6.89 -11.62
C LEU A 142 9.70 7.69 -11.85
N ALA A 143 8.91 7.30 -12.85
CA ALA A 143 7.69 8.01 -13.25
C ALA A 143 6.42 7.35 -12.69
N GLY A 144 5.35 8.13 -12.56
CA GLY A 144 4.06 7.68 -12.03
C GLY A 144 3.62 8.43 -10.79
N LYS A 145 2.64 7.85 -10.08
CA LYS A 145 1.93 8.49 -8.98
C LYS A 145 1.66 7.51 -7.84
N VAL A 146 1.87 7.99 -6.61
CA VAL A 146 1.49 7.29 -5.39
C VAL A 146 0.26 7.94 -4.78
N LEU A 147 -0.74 7.14 -4.42
CA LEU A 147 -1.98 7.61 -3.81
C LEU A 147 -2.22 6.93 -2.47
N LEU A 148 -2.23 7.68 -1.38
CA LEU A 148 -2.76 7.20 -0.10
C LEU A 148 -4.25 7.50 -0.06
N ILE A 149 -5.05 6.50 0.30
CA ILE A 149 -6.50 6.64 0.46
C ILE A 149 -6.86 6.24 1.88
N GLY A 150 -7.29 7.22 2.67
CA GLY A 150 -7.87 6.99 3.97
C GLY A 150 -9.32 6.54 3.85
N THR A 151 -9.61 5.33 4.30
CA THR A 151 -10.91 4.68 4.12
C THR A 151 -11.58 4.44 5.47
N PRO A 152 -12.65 5.18 5.80
CA PRO A 152 -13.35 5.01 7.07
C PRO A 152 -14.23 3.75 7.07
N ALA A 153 -14.78 3.41 8.23
CA ALA A 153 -15.90 2.48 8.38
C ALA A 153 -15.72 1.14 7.63
N GLU A 154 -14.61 0.45 7.81
CA GLU A 154 -14.44 -0.90 7.27
C GLU A 154 -15.34 -1.90 8.01
N GLU A 155 -15.41 -1.81 9.35
CA GLU A 155 -16.10 -2.75 10.22
C GLU A 155 -17.63 -2.68 10.12
N GLY A 156 -18.19 -1.67 9.43
CA GLY A 156 -19.63 -1.47 9.42
C GLY A 156 -20.17 -0.37 8.50
N GLY A 157 -21.48 -0.12 8.63
CA GLY A 157 -22.17 0.99 7.96
C GLY A 157 -22.06 1.00 6.42
N ALA A 158 -22.06 -0.19 5.82
CA ALA A 158 -21.92 -0.45 4.37
C ALA A 158 -20.53 -0.23 3.75
N GLY A 159 -19.48 -0.07 4.57
CA GLY A 159 -18.08 -0.07 4.11
C GLY A 159 -17.63 1.24 3.45
N GLY A 160 -16.70 1.99 4.06
CA GLY A 160 -16.22 3.24 3.47
C GLY A 160 -15.47 3.03 2.14
N LYS A 161 -14.77 1.91 1.94
CA LYS A 161 -14.13 1.59 0.65
C LYS A 161 -15.13 1.47 -0.50
N ILE A 162 -16.32 0.91 -0.25
CA ILE A 162 -17.37 0.80 -1.25
C ILE A 162 -17.85 2.19 -1.67
N ARG A 163 -18.00 3.12 -0.70
CA ARG A 163 -18.36 4.51 -0.98
C ARG A 163 -17.24 5.24 -1.73
N CYS A 164 -15.98 5.09 -1.32
CA CYS A 164 -14.82 5.61 -2.04
C CYS A 164 -14.81 5.11 -3.50
N LEU A 165 -15.01 3.82 -3.71
CA LEU A 165 -15.05 3.21 -5.04
C LEU A 165 -16.15 3.81 -5.91
N ARG A 166 -17.37 3.91 -5.40
CA ARG A 166 -18.50 4.52 -6.13
C ARG A 166 -18.28 6.00 -6.44
N ALA A 167 -17.62 6.72 -5.54
CA ALA A 167 -17.25 8.12 -5.74
C ALA A 167 -16.05 8.31 -6.69
N GLY A 168 -15.44 7.23 -7.18
CA GLY A 168 -14.39 7.27 -8.20
C GLY A 168 -12.96 7.27 -7.65
N ALA A 169 -12.75 6.96 -6.37
CA ALA A 169 -11.42 6.98 -5.74
C ALA A 169 -10.37 6.12 -6.44
N TYR A 170 -10.81 5.04 -7.11
CA TYR A 170 -9.93 4.08 -7.78
C TYR A 170 -10.00 4.15 -9.32
N LYS A 171 -10.71 5.13 -9.92
CA LYS A 171 -10.93 5.19 -11.38
C LYS A 171 -9.65 5.18 -12.22
N HIS A 172 -8.57 5.74 -11.68
CA HIS A 172 -7.28 5.87 -12.36
C HIS A 172 -6.16 5.13 -11.62
N VAL A 173 -6.52 4.23 -10.70
CA VAL A 173 -5.56 3.43 -9.93
C VAL A 173 -5.24 2.15 -10.70
N ASP A 174 -3.95 1.86 -10.85
CA ASP A 174 -3.49 0.67 -11.56
C ASP A 174 -3.47 -0.59 -10.70
N ALA A 175 -3.01 -0.44 -9.46
CA ALA A 175 -3.08 -1.44 -8.40
C ALA A 175 -3.33 -0.75 -7.06
N ALA A 176 -4.04 -1.42 -6.16
CA ALA A 176 -4.29 -0.96 -4.80
C ALA A 176 -3.73 -2.00 -3.81
N LEU A 177 -2.93 -1.54 -2.87
CA LEU A 177 -2.26 -2.36 -1.87
C LEU A 177 -2.83 -2.05 -0.49
N ILE A 178 -2.91 -3.09 0.33
CA ILE A 178 -3.26 -3.04 1.75
C ILE A 178 -2.65 -4.24 2.43
N SER A 179 -2.35 -4.13 3.73
CA SER A 179 -2.05 -5.27 4.58
C SER A 179 -2.88 -5.19 5.85
N HIS A 180 -3.27 -6.36 6.36
CA HIS A 180 -4.04 -6.50 7.59
C HIS A 180 -3.19 -7.28 8.62
N PRO A 181 -3.13 -6.83 9.88
CA PRO A 181 -2.44 -7.59 10.93
C PRO A 181 -3.12 -8.95 11.16
N GLY A 182 -2.31 -10.00 11.34
CA GLY A 182 -2.78 -11.35 11.64
C GLY A 182 -2.67 -11.70 13.13
N ILE A 183 -3.22 -12.85 13.52
CA ILE A 183 -3.26 -13.31 14.92
C ILE A 183 -1.99 -14.03 15.39
N LEU A 184 -1.07 -14.35 14.48
CA LEU A 184 0.12 -15.13 14.81
C LEU A 184 1.23 -14.23 15.37
N ASN A 185 1.77 -14.60 16.53
CA ASN A 185 2.97 -13.98 17.10
C ASN A 185 4.28 -14.34 16.35
N THR A 186 4.15 -14.89 15.14
CA THR A 186 5.23 -15.03 14.15
C THR A 186 5.32 -13.80 13.24
N ALA A 187 4.50 -12.77 13.51
CA ALA A 187 4.35 -11.60 12.66
C ALA A 187 5.71 -10.91 12.39
N PRO A 188 6.03 -10.66 11.11
CA PRO A 188 6.98 -9.61 10.77
C PRO A 188 6.57 -8.31 11.50
N SER A 189 7.53 -7.51 11.96
CA SER A 189 7.18 -6.16 12.44
C SER A 189 6.37 -5.43 11.36
N ALA A 190 5.39 -4.60 11.74
CA ALA A 190 4.58 -3.85 10.78
C ALA A 190 5.44 -3.15 9.71
N MET A 191 6.62 -2.66 10.11
CA MET A 191 7.58 -2.04 9.21
C MET A 191 8.20 -3.00 8.18
N ARG A 192 8.40 -4.29 8.51
CA ARG A 192 8.82 -5.29 7.53
C ARG A 192 7.76 -5.55 6.46
N VAL A 193 6.48 -5.50 6.83
CA VAL A 193 5.38 -5.57 5.87
C VAL A 193 5.33 -4.32 5.00
N ALA A 194 5.53 -3.14 5.59
CA ALA A 194 5.64 -1.90 4.84
C ALA A 194 6.79 -1.94 3.82
N ARG A 195 7.94 -2.54 4.17
CA ARG A 195 9.07 -2.75 3.24
C ARG A 195 8.66 -3.62 2.06
N ALA A 196 7.99 -4.74 2.32
CA ALA A 196 7.52 -5.63 1.25
C ALA A 196 6.51 -4.91 0.34
N MET A 197 5.52 -4.21 0.91
CA MET A 197 4.54 -3.44 0.13
C MET A 197 5.17 -2.33 -0.71
N ALA A 198 6.14 -1.59 -0.13
CA ALA A 198 6.87 -0.56 -0.86
C ALA A 198 7.74 -1.16 -1.97
N GLY A 199 8.42 -2.28 -1.71
CA GLY A 199 9.19 -3.02 -2.71
C GLY A 199 8.32 -3.45 -3.89
N THR A 200 7.19 -4.10 -3.62
CA THR A 200 6.21 -4.49 -4.66
C THR A 200 5.73 -3.29 -5.47
N ALA A 201 5.45 -2.15 -4.83
CA ALA A 201 5.06 -0.96 -5.55
C ALA A 201 6.20 -0.42 -6.42
N VAL A 202 7.44 -0.39 -5.89
CA VAL A 202 8.62 0.05 -6.64
C VAL A 202 8.88 -0.84 -7.85
N ASP A 203 8.74 -2.16 -7.73
CA ASP A 203 8.86 -3.08 -8.88
C ASP A 203 7.88 -2.68 -9.99
N VAL A 204 6.64 -2.33 -9.64
CA VAL A 204 5.65 -1.84 -10.61
C VAL A 204 6.09 -0.55 -11.31
N PHE A 205 6.71 0.37 -10.59
CA PHE A 205 7.22 1.62 -11.18
C PHE A 205 8.51 1.44 -11.99
N ALA A 206 9.36 0.50 -11.57
CA ALA A 206 10.68 0.25 -12.14
C ALA A 206 10.64 -0.72 -13.33
N THR A 207 9.57 -1.51 -13.48
CA THR A 207 9.40 -2.47 -14.57
C THR A 207 8.33 -2.00 -15.57
N PRO A 208 8.73 -1.40 -16.71
CA PRO A 208 7.79 -0.94 -17.73
C PRO A 208 6.90 -2.08 -18.24
N GLY A 209 5.59 -1.85 -18.25
CA GLY A 209 4.63 -2.81 -18.81
C GLY A 209 4.13 -3.89 -17.84
N LEU A 210 4.70 -4.00 -16.62
CA LEU A 210 4.35 -5.06 -15.67
C LEU A 210 2.83 -5.13 -15.37
N VAL A 211 2.20 -4.00 -15.06
CA VAL A 211 0.74 -3.96 -14.79
C VAL A 211 -0.08 -4.45 -15.98
N ARG A 212 0.34 -4.08 -17.20
CA ARG A 212 -0.35 -4.50 -18.42
C ARG A 212 -0.25 -6.03 -18.58
N GLU A 213 0.93 -6.58 -18.39
CA GLU A 213 1.19 -8.02 -18.49
C GLU A 213 0.39 -8.81 -17.44
N VAL A 214 0.40 -8.36 -16.19
CA VAL A 214 -0.40 -8.97 -15.10
C VAL A 214 -1.90 -8.93 -15.44
N ARG A 215 -2.41 -7.80 -15.96
CA ARG A 215 -3.82 -7.70 -16.38
C ARG A 215 -4.15 -8.61 -17.55
N GLU A 216 -3.25 -8.74 -18.52
CA GLU A 216 -3.44 -9.62 -19.67
C GLU A 216 -3.45 -11.09 -19.24
N GLN A 217 -2.55 -11.48 -18.34
CA GLN A 217 -2.52 -12.82 -17.75
C GLN A 217 -3.81 -13.11 -16.98
N TRP A 218 -4.20 -12.24 -16.04
CA TRP A 218 -5.43 -12.43 -15.27
C TRP A 218 -6.67 -12.60 -16.17
N ARG A 219 -6.77 -11.84 -17.27
CA ARG A 219 -7.87 -12.00 -18.22
C ARG A 219 -7.83 -13.34 -18.97
N ARG A 220 -6.66 -13.92 -19.22
CA ARG A 220 -6.54 -15.28 -19.77
C ARG A 220 -7.07 -16.29 -18.75
N ASP A 221 -6.56 -16.22 -17.52
CA ASP A 221 -6.92 -17.14 -16.44
C ASP A 221 -8.43 -17.14 -16.16
N MET A 222 -9.06 -15.96 -16.12
CA MET A 222 -10.51 -15.86 -15.91
C MET A 222 -11.34 -16.44 -17.06
N ARG A 223 -10.85 -16.38 -18.31
CA ARG A 223 -11.52 -17.01 -19.45
C ARG A 223 -11.38 -18.53 -19.40
N GLU A 224 -10.21 -19.03 -19.01
CA GLU A 224 -9.94 -20.46 -18.88
C GLU A 224 -10.77 -21.06 -17.74
N ALA A 225 -10.84 -20.42 -16.58
CA ALA A 225 -11.67 -20.84 -15.46
C ALA A 225 -13.17 -20.88 -15.84
N ALA A 226 -13.68 -19.84 -16.50
CA ALA A 226 -15.06 -19.81 -16.96
C ALA A 226 -15.38 -20.90 -18.00
N ALA A 227 -14.40 -21.28 -18.82
CA ALA A 227 -14.56 -22.38 -19.78
C ALA A 227 -14.52 -23.76 -19.09
N ALA A 228 -13.77 -23.92 -18.00
CA ALA A 228 -13.70 -25.15 -17.22
C ALA A 228 -14.98 -25.43 -16.42
N ASP A 229 -15.68 -24.40 -15.93
CA ASP A 229 -16.96 -24.52 -15.22
C ASP A 229 -18.16 -24.89 -16.15
N LEU A 230 -17.95 -24.94 -17.46
CA LEU A 230 -18.97 -25.28 -18.47
C LEU A 230 -18.85 -26.74 -18.98
N VAL A 231 -17.93 -27.54 -18.44
CA VAL A 231 -17.66 -28.94 -18.83
C VAL A 231 -18.13 -29.92 -17.76
#